data_AF-R7IS77-F1
#
_entry.id   AF-R7IS77-F1
#
_cell.length_a   1.000
_cell.length_b   1.000
_cell.length_c   1.000
_cell.angle_alpha   90.00
_cell.angle_beta   90.00
_cell.angle_gamma   90.00
#
_symmetry.space_group_name_H-M   'P 1'
#
loop_
_entity.id
_entity.type
_entity.pdbx_description
1 polymer ?
#
loop_
_entity_poly.entity_id
_entity_poly.type
_entity_poly.pdbx_seq_one_letter_code
_entity_poly.pdbx_strand_id
1 'polypeptide(L)'
;MFARISGETLQYMSVEKGEALNVNIEEQNVFRSDSICSGYHFKGYIRVSDKKTADLLIDLLNTGDFRFGSNRSAGYGKVKMISAKYMKDGKRPYEEFSVNGQTGSPIYLVAVSPFAMRGENGELCGINEKILEEKLGVTGLTIEQASTSVVKKSGFNRTWGMRTPQQSMYEAGSVFKIKFDGEISAEKVREIEENGLGINKNEGCGRVLILKDYDKISKKEKVESRLAGTQEAKKKELTEDDKKVLEIAAQGMLIHKIARAMNHYVVEHPLKLGSASRSQAGMVLAMCKAYRYQPQEDKFKSYFEHILKKEENRKTHDGAGSQKQIIEKFQTILDNNLFDTLGIMETECCGVPIEEILSVKQKYIYKIKLIEEMIQYRNRLDKNENNPERSGEEEE
;
A
#
# COMPACT_ATOMS: atom_id res chain seq x y z
N MET A 1 12.46 -2.10 -5.54
CA MET A 1 13.80 -2.02 -4.92
C MET A 1 14.80 -1.93 -6.06
N PHE A 2 15.84 -1.12 -5.94
CA PHE A 2 16.91 -0.98 -6.94
C PHE A 2 18.22 -1.46 -6.32
N ALA A 3 19.16 -1.94 -7.13
CA ALA A 3 20.45 -2.41 -6.64
C ALA A 3 21.59 -2.07 -7.61
N ARG A 4 22.81 -2.00 -7.07
CA ARG A 4 24.06 -1.88 -7.81
C ARG A 4 25.14 -2.73 -7.16
N ILE A 5 26.12 -3.14 -7.95
CA ILE A 5 27.30 -3.87 -7.49
C ILE A 5 28.44 -2.87 -7.30
N SER A 6 29.13 -2.94 -6.16
CA SER A 6 30.33 -2.14 -5.88
C SER A 6 31.37 -3.04 -5.21
N GLY A 7 32.36 -3.48 -5.99
CA GLY A 7 33.29 -4.52 -5.55
C GLY A 7 32.54 -5.81 -5.17
N GLU A 8 32.79 -6.30 -3.95
CA GLU A 8 32.14 -7.49 -3.40
C GLU A 8 30.81 -7.18 -2.66
N THR A 9 30.29 -5.95 -2.76
CA THR A 9 29.10 -5.51 -2.05
C THR A 9 27.93 -5.27 -3.00
N LEU A 10 26.78 -5.90 -2.72
CA LEU A 10 25.49 -5.58 -3.31
C LEU A 10 24.83 -4.45 -2.51
N GLN A 11 24.84 -3.26 -3.10
CA GLN A 11 24.18 -2.09 -2.54
C GLN A 11 22.74 -2.00 -3.05
N TYR A 12 21.77 -1.97 -2.15
CA TYR A 12 20.35 -1.89 -2.49
C TYR A 12 19.68 -0.65 -1.90
N MET A 13 18.70 -0.13 -2.61
CA MET A 13 17.97 1.06 -2.22
C MET A 13 16.49 0.95 -2.58
N SER A 14 15.67 1.67 -1.82
CA SER A 14 14.24 1.80 -2.06
C SER A 14 13.91 3.24 -2.39
N VAL A 15 12.87 3.42 -3.18
CA VAL A 15 12.27 4.73 -3.40
C VAL A 15 11.22 4.98 -2.34
N GLU A 16 11.13 6.21 -1.89
CA GLU A 16 10.03 6.69 -1.06
C GLU A 16 8.75 6.69 -1.88
N LYS A 17 7.66 6.23 -1.25
CA LYS A 17 6.33 6.23 -1.85
C LYS A 17 5.45 7.23 -1.12
N GLY A 18 4.80 8.10 -1.88
CA GLY A 18 3.72 8.95 -1.41
C GLY A 18 2.38 8.28 -1.68
N GLU A 19 1.43 8.46 -0.77
CA GLU A 19 0.11 7.86 -0.84
C GLU A 19 -0.93 8.95 -0.98
N ALA A 20 -1.90 8.75 -1.86
CA ALA A 20 -3.02 9.66 -2.02
C ALA A 20 -4.33 8.87 -2.05
N LEU A 21 -5.32 9.37 -1.30
CA LEU A 21 -6.70 8.91 -1.39
C LEU A 21 -7.42 9.78 -2.42
N ASN A 22 -7.92 9.17 -3.49
CA ASN A 22 -8.67 9.85 -4.53
C ASN A 22 -10.15 9.53 -4.34
N VAL A 23 -10.99 10.57 -4.32
CA VAL A 23 -12.44 10.45 -4.17
C VAL A 23 -13.08 11.02 -5.44
N ASN A 24 -13.67 10.16 -6.25
CA ASN A 24 -14.56 10.59 -7.33
C ASN A 24 -15.99 10.65 -6.79
N ILE A 25 -16.47 11.87 -6.50
CA ILE A 25 -17.78 12.12 -5.88
C ILE A 25 -18.92 11.76 -6.86
N GLU A 26 -18.72 11.98 -8.16
CA GLU A 26 -19.76 11.72 -9.19
C GLU A 26 -20.01 10.23 -9.38
N GLU A 27 -18.95 9.41 -9.31
CA GLU A 27 -19.04 7.95 -9.47
C GLU A 27 -19.08 7.18 -8.13
N GLN A 28 -19.12 7.88 -6.99
CA GLN A 28 -19.00 7.29 -5.63
C GLN A 28 -17.79 6.35 -5.46
N ASN A 29 -16.70 6.62 -6.19
CA ASN A 29 -15.52 5.76 -6.21
C ASN A 29 -14.43 6.34 -5.32
N VAL A 30 -13.99 5.57 -4.32
CA VAL A 30 -12.84 5.87 -3.47
C VAL A 30 -11.71 4.90 -3.80
N PHE A 31 -10.56 5.41 -4.19
CA PHE A 31 -9.38 4.57 -4.46
C PHE A 31 -8.10 5.20 -3.94
N ARG A 32 -7.18 4.35 -3.49
CA ARG A 32 -5.85 4.75 -3.04
C ARG A 32 -4.85 4.56 -4.17
N SER A 33 -3.96 5.54 -4.32
CA SER A 33 -2.84 5.48 -5.26
C SER A 33 -1.53 5.67 -4.51
N ASP A 34 -0.61 4.74 -4.72
CA ASP A 34 0.77 4.89 -4.29
C ASP A 34 1.61 5.39 -5.47
N SER A 35 2.44 6.40 -5.23
CA SER A 35 3.28 7.03 -6.24
C SER A 35 4.72 7.15 -5.74
N ILE A 36 5.69 7.11 -6.64
CA ILE A 36 7.09 7.37 -6.28
C ILE A 36 7.25 8.87 -6.02
N CYS A 37 7.81 9.26 -4.87
CA CYS A 37 8.07 10.65 -4.54
C CYS A 37 9.02 11.33 -5.55
N SER A 38 8.96 12.66 -5.63
CA SER A 38 9.90 13.43 -6.45
C SER A 38 11.32 13.41 -5.86
N GLY A 39 12.32 13.81 -6.66
CA GLY A 39 13.74 13.86 -6.24
C GLY A 39 14.58 12.65 -6.67
N TYR A 40 13.97 11.66 -7.31
CA TYR A 40 14.70 10.55 -7.92
C TYR A 40 15.05 10.79 -9.39
N HIS A 41 16.26 10.37 -9.77
CA HIS A 41 16.70 10.36 -11.15
C HIS A 41 16.70 8.95 -11.71
N PHE A 42 16.06 8.80 -12.86
CA PHE A 42 16.04 7.55 -13.62
C PHE A 42 16.85 7.71 -14.89
N LYS A 43 17.58 6.67 -15.26
CA LYS A 43 18.33 6.60 -16.50
C LYS A 43 17.87 5.39 -17.29
N GLY A 44 17.62 5.60 -18.57
CA GLY A 44 17.29 4.55 -19.52
C GLY A 44 18.20 4.61 -20.74
N TYR A 45 18.12 3.57 -21.55
CA TYR A 45 18.88 3.45 -22.79
C TYR A 45 17.92 3.02 -23.89
N ILE A 46 18.02 3.67 -25.04
CA ILE A 46 17.23 3.35 -26.23
C ILE A 46 18.22 2.98 -27.33
N ARG A 47 18.04 1.81 -27.93
CA ARG A 47 18.81 1.38 -29.09
C ARG A 47 17.97 1.63 -30.33
N VAL A 48 18.59 2.21 -31.35
CA VAL A 48 17.98 2.46 -32.65
C VAL A 48 18.90 1.96 -33.76
N SER A 49 18.30 1.64 -34.90
CA SER A 49 18.99 1.08 -36.07
C SER A 49 19.76 2.11 -36.89
N ASP A 50 19.34 3.37 -36.84
CA ASP A 50 19.86 4.41 -37.73
C ASP A 50 20.02 5.75 -37.00
N LYS A 51 20.96 6.55 -37.53
CA LYS A 51 21.33 7.84 -36.94
C LYS A 51 20.18 8.85 -36.99
N LYS A 52 19.39 8.87 -38.07
CA LYS A 52 18.30 9.83 -38.25
C LYS A 52 17.22 9.66 -37.18
N THR A 53 16.85 8.42 -36.86
CA THR A 53 15.93 8.10 -35.76
C THR A 53 16.52 8.50 -34.40
N ALA A 54 17.83 8.27 -34.20
CA ALA A 54 18.51 8.66 -32.97
C ALA A 54 18.49 10.18 -32.75
N ASP A 55 18.82 10.96 -33.77
CA ASP A 55 18.83 12.43 -33.73
C ASP A 55 17.43 12.96 -33.39
N LEU A 56 16.38 12.46 -34.07
CA LEU A 56 15.00 12.84 -33.81
C LEU A 56 14.57 12.53 -32.37
N LEU A 57 14.94 11.36 -31.83
CA LEU A 57 14.62 10.99 -30.46
C LEU A 57 15.35 11.86 -29.44
N ILE A 58 16.63 12.19 -29.68
CA ILE A 58 17.41 13.06 -28.82
C ILE A 58 16.78 14.45 -28.75
N ASP A 59 16.41 15.01 -29.89
CA ASP A 59 15.76 16.32 -29.97
C ASP A 59 14.40 16.29 -29.25
N LEU A 60 13.57 15.28 -29.53
CA LEU A 60 12.26 15.12 -28.88
C LEU A 60 12.39 14.97 -27.37
N LEU A 61 13.32 14.14 -26.90
CA LEU A 61 13.51 13.87 -25.47
C LEU A 61 14.09 15.07 -24.71
N ASN A 62 14.88 15.94 -25.36
CA ASN A 62 15.43 17.13 -24.73
C ASN A 62 14.46 18.33 -24.73
N THR A 63 13.51 18.38 -25.67
CA THR A 63 12.59 19.52 -25.84
C THR A 63 11.16 19.21 -25.36
N GLY A 64 10.79 17.93 -25.30
CA GLY A 64 9.44 17.51 -24.98
C GLY A 64 9.09 17.59 -23.50
N ASP A 65 7.79 17.77 -23.24
CA ASP A 65 7.19 17.62 -21.92
C ASP A 65 6.62 16.21 -21.76
N PHE A 66 7.16 15.45 -20.80
CA PHE A 66 6.80 14.05 -20.62
C PHE A 66 6.05 13.80 -19.31
N ARG A 67 5.09 12.88 -19.41
CA ARG A 67 4.43 12.27 -18.26
C ARG A 67 4.54 10.75 -18.36
N PHE A 68 5.12 10.11 -17.35
CA PHE A 68 5.24 8.65 -17.25
C PHE A 68 4.33 8.08 -16.18
N GLY A 69 3.95 6.80 -16.34
CA GLY A 69 3.04 6.13 -15.41
C GLY A 69 1.55 6.41 -15.65
N SER A 70 0.74 5.99 -14.67
CA SER A 70 -0.72 6.11 -14.63
C SER A 70 -1.17 7.46 -14.06
N ASN A 71 -2.47 7.73 -14.16
CA ASN A 71 -3.14 8.90 -13.54
C ASN A 71 -2.57 10.28 -13.92
N ARG A 72 -2.17 10.43 -15.21
CA ARG A 72 -1.57 11.67 -15.75
C ARG A 72 -2.52 12.87 -15.70
N SER A 73 -3.82 12.63 -15.81
CA SER A 73 -4.88 13.65 -15.74
C SER A 73 -4.98 14.28 -14.35
N ALA A 74 -4.71 13.51 -13.30
CA ALA A 74 -4.67 13.99 -11.92
C ALA A 74 -3.33 14.68 -11.54
N GLY A 75 -2.50 15.03 -12.53
CA GLY A 75 -1.25 15.76 -12.32
C GLY A 75 -0.02 14.90 -11.98
N TYR A 76 -0.17 13.57 -11.88
CA TYR A 76 0.93 12.66 -11.59
C TYR A 76 1.81 12.38 -12.81
N GLY A 77 3.02 11.89 -12.51
CA GLY A 77 3.92 11.34 -13.52
C GLY A 77 4.69 12.38 -14.33
N LYS A 78 4.55 13.68 -14.05
CA LYS A 78 5.36 14.72 -14.70
C LYS A 78 6.84 14.48 -14.38
N VAL A 79 7.65 14.39 -15.41
CA VAL A 79 9.10 14.24 -15.27
C VAL A 79 9.81 15.41 -15.95
N LYS A 80 10.99 15.73 -15.43
CA LYS A 80 11.90 16.65 -16.09
C LYS A 80 12.96 15.84 -16.81
N MET A 81 13.04 16.00 -18.14
CA MET A 81 14.16 15.45 -18.90
C MET A 81 15.41 16.27 -18.60
N ILE A 82 16.44 15.60 -18.07
CA ILE A 82 17.71 16.25 -17.71
C ILE A 82 18.64 16.29 -18.92
N SER A 83 18.79 15.15 -19.60
CA SER A 83 19.57 15.04 -20.83
C SER A 83 19.25 13.75 -21.57
N ALA A 84 19.06 13.84 -22.88
CA ALA A 84 19.19 12.75 -23.82
C ALA A 84 20.40 13.04 -24.72
N LYS A 85 21.28 12.06 -24.89
CA LYS A 85 22.49 12.18 -25.69
C LYS A 85 22.93 10.81 -26.18
N TYR A 86 23.73 10.81 -27.24
CA TYR A 86 24.47 9.61 -27.63
C TYR A 86 25.31 9.10 -26.47
N MET A 87 25.35 7.77 -26.31
CA MET A 87 26.42 7.17 -25.53
C MET A 87 27.74 7.42 -26.25
N LYS A 88 28.82 7.54 -25.47
CA LYS A 88 30.17 7.66 -26.03
C LYS A 88 30.42 6.46 -26.96
N ASP A 89 31.06 6.72 -28.09
CA ASP A 89 31.32 5.71 -29.10
C ASP A 89 31.98 4.46 -28.47
N GLY A 90 31.48 3.30 -28.88
CA GLY A 90 31.97 2.01 -28.40
C GLY A 90 31.50 1.59 -27.00
N LYS A 91 30.87 2.46 -26.21
CA LYS A 91 30.40 2.10 -24.86
C LYS A 91 28.98 1.53 -24.84
N ARG A 92 28.80 0.43 -24.12
CA ARG A 92 27.49 -0.22 -23.91
C ARG A 92 26.97 0.00 -22.48
N PRO A 93 25.66 -0.16 -22.22
CA PRO A 93 25.14 -0.10 -20.86
C PRO A 93 25.74 -1.23 -20.03
N TYR A 94 26.31 -0.90 -18.87
CA TYR A 94 26.84 -1.86 -17.88
C TYR A 94 28.01 -2.72 -18.38
N GLU A 95 28.69 -2.30 -19.45
CA GLU A 95 29.82 -3.01 -20.06
C GLU A 95 30.95 -3.31 -19.05
N GLU A 96 31.14 -2.44 -18.07
CA GLU A 96 32.14 -2.60 -17.01
C GLU A 96 31.95 -3.84 -16.14
N PHE A 97 30.73 -4.39 -16.11
CA PHE A 97 30.40 -5.62 -15.37
C PHE A 97 30.35 -6.84 -16.28
N SER A 98 30.21 -6.62 -17.59
CA SER A 98 30.08 -7.70 -18.57
C SER A 98 31.36 -8.52 -18.67
N VAL A 99 31.22 -9.79 -19.00
CA VAL A 99 32.34 -10.66 -19.37
C VAL A 99 33.09 -10.06 -20.56
N ASN A 100 34.41 -9.96 -20.42
CA ASN A 100 35.32 -9.49 -21.46
C ASN A 100 36.33 -10.60 -21.81
N GLY A 101 36.59 -10.79 -23.11
CA GLY A 101 37.48 -11.85 -23.62
C GLY A 101 36.85 -13.24 -23.67
N GLN A 102 37.69 -14.26 -23.88
CA GLN A 102 37.28 -15.66 -23.77
C GLN A 102 37.08 -16.03 -22.30
N THR A 103 35.95 -16.66 -21.97
CA THR A 103 35.60 -16.98 -20.58
C THR A 103 34.97 -18.36 -20.46
N GLY A 104 35.56 -19.19 -19.60
CA GLY A 104 35.02 -20.49 -19.26
C GLY A 104 33.85 -20.46 -18.27
N SER A 105 33.32 -21.64 -18.00
CA SER A 105 32.26 -21.91 -17.03
C SER A 105 32.74 -21.81 -15.57
N PRO A 106 31.90 -21.39 -14.60
CA PRO A 106 30.53 -20.92 -14.79
C PRO A 106 30.44 -19.41 -15.08
N ILE A 107 29.35 -19.00 -15.72
CA ILE A 107 28.96 -17.59 -15.85
C ILE A 107 27.64 -17.33 -15.12
N TYR A 108 27.33 -16.06 -14.92
CA TYR A 108 26.08 -15.63 -14.29
C TYR A 108 25.29 -14.76 -15.24
N LEU A 109 24.08 -15.20 -15.62
CA LEU A 109 23.14 -14.40 -16.39
C LEU A 109 22.22 -13.66 -15.43
N VAL A 110 22.21 -12.33 -15.51
CA VAL A 110 21.36 -11.46 -14.70
C VAL A 110 20.29 -10.80 -15.57
N ALA A 111 19.03 -10.94 -15.18
CA ALA A 111 17.91 -10.23 -15.78
C ALA A 111 17.96 -8.75 -15.40
N VAL A 112 18.30 -7.87 -16.34
CA VAL A 112 18.27 -6.40 -16.11
C VAL A 112 16.84 -5.86 -16.31
N SER A 113 16.03 -6.55 -17.10
CA SER A 113 14.61 -6.27 -17.30
C SER A 113 13.83 -7.59 -17.33
N PRO A 114 12.49 -7.56 -17.18
CA PRO A 114 11.72 -8.77 -17.28
C PRO A 114 11.91 -9.49 -18.61
N PHE A 115 11.99 -10.82 -18.59
CA PHE A 115 12.08 -11.61 -19.82
C PHE A 115 11.50 -13.01 -19.68
N ALA A 116 11.06 -13.55 -20.81
CA ALA A 116 10.67 -14.93 -21.02
C ALA A 116 11.07 -15.34 -22.44
N MET A 117 11.46 -16.59 -22.62
CA MET A 117 11.78 -17.17 -23.92
C MET A 117 10.58 -17.95 -24.47
N ARG A 118 10.74 -18.50 -25.67
CA ARG A 118 9.78 -19.46 -26.23
C ARG A 118 10.39 -20.85 -26.22
N GLY A 119 9.58 -21.83 -25.82
CA GLY A 119 9.88 -23.24 -25.99
C GLY A 119 9.74 -23.68 -27.44
N GLU A 120 10.02 -24.96 -27.69
CA GLU A 120 9.94 -25.56 -29.04
C GLU A 120 8.53 -25.44 -29.65
N ASN A 121 7.49 -25.54 -28.84
CA ASN A 121 6.09 -25.43 -29.27
C ASN A 121 5.60 -23.96 -29.39
N GLY A 122 6.48 -22.98 -29.21
CA GLY A 122 6.13 -21.56 -29.24
C GLY A 122 5.50 -21.01 -27.95
N GLU A 123 5.23 -21.86 -26.96
CA GLU A 123 4.75 -21.46 -25.63
C GLU A 123 5.82 -20.66 -24.88
N LEU A 124 5.38 -19.80 -23.95
CA LEU A 124 6.32 -19.05 -23.10
C LEU A 124 6.99 -20.00 -22.12
N CYS A 125 8.30 -19.95 -22.07
CA CYS A 125 9.11 -20.61 -21.07
C CYS A 125 10.02 -19.59 -20.37
N GLY A 126 10.67 -20.02 -19.29
CA GLY A 126 11.69 -19.21 -18.62
C GLY A 126 12.91 -19.01 -19.53
N ILE A 127 13.91 -19.87 -19.36
CA ILE A 127 15.08 -19.95 -20.24
C ILE A 127 14.95 -21.22 -21.09
N ASN A 128 15.19 -21.10 -22.39
CA ASN A 128 15.39 -22.23 -23.27
C ASN A 128 16.90 -22.48 -23.39
N GLU A 129 17.39 -23.50 -22.72
CA GLU A 129 18.83 -23.80 -22.62
C GLU A 129 19.46 -24.07 -23.98
N LYS A 130 18.78 -24.81 -24.88
CA LYS A 130 19.28 -25.08 -26.25
C LYS A 130 19.48 -23.80 -27.06
N ILE A 131 18.49 -22.90 -27.05
CA ILE A 131 18.59 -21.62 -27.77
C ILE A 131 19.69 -20.74 -27.15
N LEU A 132 19.85 -20.78 -25.82
CA LEU A 132 20.89 -20.01 -25.16
C LEU A 132 22.29 -20.57 -25.46
N GLU A 133 22.42 -21.89 -25.51
CA GLU A 133 23.62 -22.62 -25.90
C GLU A 133 24.08 -22.23 -27.31
N GLU A 134 23.17 -22.30 -28.30
CA GLU A 134 23.43 -21.87 -29.67
C GLU A 134 23.86 -20.40 -29.76
N LYS A 135 23.19 -19.52 -28.99
CA LYS A 135 23.51 -18.09 -28.97
C LYS A 135 24.87 -17.80 -28.36
N LEU A 136 25.28 -18.55 -27.34
CA LEU A 136 26.58 -18.43 -26.70
C LEU A 136 27.69 -19.15 -27.50
N GLY A 137 27.33 -20.07 -28.40
CA GLY A 137 28.27 -20.84 -29.19
C GLY A 137 29.03 -21.89 -28.38
N VAL A 138 28.36 -22.47 -27.38
CA VAL A 138 28.92 -23.50 -26.47
C VAL A 138 28.12 -24.79 -26.59
N THR A 139 28.50 -25.82 -25.82
CA THR A 139 27.76 -27.08 -25.70
C THR A 139 27.60 -27.47 -24.23
N GLY A 140 26.63 -28.34 -23.92
CA GLY A 140 26.44 -28.84 -22.56
C GLY A 140 25.93 -27.77 -21.58
N LEU A 141 25.23 -26.75 -22.08
CA LEU A 141 24.72 -25.66 -21.26
C LEU A 141 23.64 -26.16 -20.30
N THR A 142 23.83 -25.89 -19.02
CA THR A 142 22.86 -26.21 -17.95
C THR A 142 22.79 -25.09 -16.93
N ILE A 143 21.60 -24.86 -16.37
CA ILE A 143 21.42 -23.95 -15.23
C ILE A 143 21.64 -24.74 -13.94
N GLU A 144 22.77 -24.50 -13.27
CA GLU A 144 23.12 -25.20 -12.02
C GLU A 144 22.33 -24.65 -10.82
N GLN A 145 22.18 -23.33 -10.76
CA GLN A 145 21.50 -22.64 -9.66
C GLN A 145 20.80 -21.40 -10.19
N ALA A 146 19.70 -21.03 -9.55
CA ALA A 146 18.99 -19.80 -9.90
C ALA A 146 18.40 -19.13 -8.64
N SER A 147 18.48 -17.81 -8.60
CA SER A 147 17.77 -16.97 -7.63
C SER A 147 16.83 -16.07 -8.43
N THR A 148 15.54 -16.38 -8.41
CA THR A 148 14.59 -15.79 -9.36
C THR A 148 13.31 -15.32 -8.68
N SER A 149 12.61 -14.43 -9.36
CA SER A 149 11.23 -14.07 -9.05
C SER A 149 10.48 -13.94 -10.37
N VAL A 150 9.15 -14.07 -10.33
CA VAL A 150 8.30 -14.03 -11.52
C VAL A 150 7.36 -12.84 -11.42
N VAL A 151 7.26 -12.09 -12.50
CA VAL A 151 6.33 -10.96 -12.66
C VAL A 151 5.32 -11.24 -13.76
N LYS A 152 4.07 -10.86 -13.52
CA LYS A 152 3.02 -10.84 -14.54
C LYS A 152 3.05 -9.49 -15.26
N LYS A 153 3.58 -9.45 -16.48
CA LYS A 153 3.63 -8.23 -17.30
C LYS A 153 2.38 -8.14 -18.17
N SER A 154 1.72 -6.99 -18.12
CA SER A 154 0.62 -6.60 -19.01
C SER A 154 0.70 -5.09 -19.23
N GLY A 155 0.14 -4.62 -20.34
CA GLY A 155 0.05 -3.22 -20.71
C GLY A 155 -1.38 -2.84 -21.07
N PHE A 156 -1.54 -1.60 -21.52
CA PHE A 156 -2.81 -1.09 -22.03
C PHE A 156 -2.60 -0.47 -23.41
N ASN A 157 -3.24 -1.05 -24.43
CA ASN A 157 -3.23 -0.49 -25.77
C ASN A 157 -4.24 0.66 -25.82
N ARG A 158 -3.72 1.89 -25.93
CA ARG A 158 -4.56 3.10 -25.96
C ARG A 158 -5.35 3.25 -27.26
N THR A 159 -4.82 2.76 -28.38
CA THR A 159 -5.49 2.85 -29.68
C THR A 159 -6.77 2.02 -29.70
N TRP A 160 -6.75 0.86 -29.03
CA TRP A 160 -7.90 -0.07 -28.98
C TRP A 160 -8.62 -0.10 -27.63
N GLY A 161 -8.18 0.70 -26.66
CA GLY A 161 -8.83 0.81 -25.35
C GLY A 161 -8.84 -0.49 -24.53
N MET A 162 -7.88 -1.41 -24.75
CA MET A 162 -7.90 -2.73 -24.12
C MET A 162 -6.54 -3.15 -23.53
N ARG A 163 -6.57 -4.08 -22.57
CA ARG A 163 -5.35 -4.65 -21.99
C ARG A 163 -4.63 -5.55 -22.98
N THR A 164 -3.30 -5.51 -22.95
CA THR A 164 -2.49 -6.50 -23.69
C THR A 164 -2.47 -7.83 -22.92
N PRO A 165 -2.28 -8.96 -23.63
CA PRO A 165 -2.18 -10.27 -22.98
C PRO A 165 -1.17 -10.26 -21.83
N GLN A 166 -1.58 -10.80 -20.70
CA GLN A 166 -0.71 -10.91 -19.54
C GLN A 166 0.27 -12.07 -19.74
N GLN A 167 1.54 -11.82 -19.48
CA GLN A 167 2.62 -12.79 -19.70
C GLN A 167 3.45 -12.93 -18.43
N SER A 168 3.69 -14.18 -18.02
CA SER A 168 4.59 -14.49 -16.91
C SER A 168 6.05 -14.43 -17.40
N MET A 169 6.88 -13.67 -16.70
CA MET A 169 8.29 -13.44 -17.05
C MET A 169 9.15 -13.48 -15.79
N TYR A 170 10.43 -13.80 -15.93
CA TYR A 170 11.38 -13.55 -14.84
C TYR A 170 11.43 -12.06 -14.53
N GLU A 171 11.46 -11.69 -13.26
CA GLU A 171 11.57 -10.32 -12.81
C GLU A 171 13.01 -9.82 -12.94
N ALA A 172 13.17 -8.51 -13.17
CA ALA A 172 14.48 -7.86 -13.12
C ALA A 172 15.16 -8.13 -11.76
N GLY A 173 16.45 -8.48 -11.80
CA GLY A 173 17.22 -8.94 -10.64
C GLY A 173 17.31 -10.46 -10.51
N SER A 174 16.57 -11.24 -11.32
CA SER A 174 16.73 -12.70 -11.35
C SER A 174 18.12 -13.08 -11.90
N VAL A 175 18.77 -14.07 -11.27
CA VAL A 175 20.14 -14.52 -11.58
C VAL A 175 20.17 -16.02 -11.82
N PHE A 176 20.93 -16.44 -12.84
CA PHE A 176 21.12 -17.84 -13.22
C PHE A 176 22.61 -18.14 -13.31
N LYS A 177 23.07 -19.14 -12.55
CA LYS A 177 24.42 -19.68 -12.65
C LYS A 177 24.43 -20.76 -13.73
N ILE A 178 25.18 -20.52 -14.79
CA ILE A 178 25.18 -21.34 -16.00
C ILE A 178 26.53 -22.05 -16.12
N LYS A 179 26.47 -23.36 -16.31
CA LYS A 179 27.62 -24.20 -16.68
C LYS A 179 27.51 -24.62 -18.15
N PHE A 180 28.66 -24.80 -18.78
CA PHE A 180 28.80 -25.26 -20.16
C PHE A 180 30.23 -25.76 -20.39
N ASP A 181 30.43 -26.43 -21.53
CA ASP A 181 31.74 -26.88 -22.00
C ASP A 181 32.37 -25.83 -22.93
N GLY A 182 33.69 -25.65 -22.79
CA GLY A 182 34.46 -24.68 -23.57
C GLY A 182 34.44 -23.27 -22.99
N GLU A 183 34.57 -22.28 -23.87
CA GLU A 183 34.64 -20.86 -23.50
C GLU A 183 33.71 -20.03 -24.38
N ILE A 184 33.04 -19.04 -23.80
CA ILE A 184 32.25 -18.05 -24.54
C ILE A 184 33.15 -16.92 -25.04
N SER A 185 32.84 -16.39 -26.21
CA SER A 185 33.52 -15.21 -26.76
C SER A 185 32.84 -13.91 -26.33
N ALA A 186 33.62 -12.84 -26.22
CA ALA A 186 33.11 -11.51 -25.89
C ALA A 186 32.12 -10.97 -26.93
N GLU A 187 32.30 -11.34 -28.20
CA GLU A 187 31.41 -10.95 -29.30
C GLU A 187 30.01 -11.56 -29.12
N LYS A 188 29.93 -12.84 -28.72
CA LYS A 188 28.67 -13.53 -28.45
C LYS A 188 27.95 -12.97 -27.23
N VAL A 189 28.69 -12.71 -26.16
CA VAL A 189 28.15 -12.00 -24.97
C VAL A 189 27.57 -10.66 -25.37
N ARG A 190 28.34 -9.86 -26.11
CA ARG A 190 27.91 -8.54 -26.59
C ARG A 190 26.65 -8.62 -27.44
N GLU A 191 26.58 -9.57 -28.36
CA GLU A 191 25.41 -9.78 -29.22
C GLU A 191 24.15 -10.03 -28.37
N ILE A 192 24.24 -10.88 -27.36
CA ILE A 192 23.12 -11.20 -26.46
C ILE A 192 22.69 -9.97 -25.65
N GLU A 193 23.61 -9.25 -25.02
CA GLU A 193 23.30 -8.09 -24.18
C GLU A 193 22.70 -6.93 -25.00
N GLU A 194 23.21 -6.69 -26.20
CA GLU A 194 22.71 -5.63 -27.09
C GLU A 194 21.35 -5.96 -27.68
N ASN A 195 21.13 -7.21 -28.11
CA ASN A 195 19.90 -7.66 -28.76
C ASN A 195 18.79 -8.06 -27.77
N GLY A 196 19.16 -8.45 -26.55
CA GLY A 196 18.28 -9.02 -25.54
C GLY A 196 17.79 -10.43 -25.87
N LEU A 197 17.31 -11.12 -24.84
CA LEU A 197 16.74 -12.47 -24.91
C LEU A 197 15.22 -12.44 -24.86
N GLY A 198 14.60 -13.40 -25.54
CA GLY A 198 13.17 -13.65 -25.42
C GLY A 198 12.27 -12.65 -26.16
N ILE A 199 11.09 -12.41 -25.58
CA ILE A 199 9.99 -11.68 -26.22
C ILE A 199 9.88 -10.21 -25.78
N ASN A 200 9.05 -9.42 -26.50
CA ASN A 200 8.72 -8.02 -26.21
C ASN A 200 9.93 -7.10 -26.00
N LYS A 201 11.02 -7.35 -26.73
CA LYS A 201 12.29 -6.62 -26.61
C LYS A 201 12.16 -5.14 -26.95
N ASN A 202 11.26 -4.81 -27.88
CA ASN A 202 10.94 -3.44 -28.26
C ASN A 202 10.16 -2.67 -27.17
N GLU A 203 9.59 -3.37 -26.18
CA GLU A 203 8.94 -2.78 -25.01
C GLU A 203 9.87 -2.69 -23.79
N GLY A 204 11.16 -2.89 -24.00
CA GLY A 204 12.18 -2.88 -22.94
C GLY A 204 12.25 -4.18 -22.13
N CYS A 205 11.72 -5.30 -22.63
CA CYS A 205 11.96 -6.62 -22.05
C CYS A 205 13.26 -7.25 -22.59
N GLY A 206 13.73 -8.33 -21.95
CA GLY A 206 14.80 -9.15 -22.52
C GLY A 206 16.22 -8.63 -22.31
N ARG A 207 16.41 -7.49 -21.64
CA ARG A 207 17.74 -7.01 -21.25
C ARG A 207 18.33 -7.94 -20.20
N VAL A 208 19.51 -8.47 -20.52
CA VAL A 208 20.31 -9.34 -19.66
C VAL A 208 21.74 -8.84 -19.62
N LEU A 209 22.46 -9.24 -18.59
CA LEU A 209 23.88 -8.95 -18.39
C LEU A 209 24.59 -10.25 -18.03
N ILE A 210 25.73 -10.54 -18.64
CA ILE A 210 26.49 -11.75 -18.38
C ILE A 210 27.71 -11.36 -17.55
N LEU A 211 27.76 -11.87 -16.32
CA LEU A 211 28.78 -11.56 -15.32
C LEU A 211 29.72 -12.75 -15.11
N LYS A 212 30.95 -12.43 -14.73
CA LYS A 212 31.90 -13.36 -14.10
C LYS A 212 31.94 -13.10 -12.60
N ASP A 213 32.31 -14.12 -11.82
CA ASP A 213 32.64 -13.96 -10.40
C ASP A 213 31.51 -13.36 -9.53
N TYR A 214 30.25 -13.55 -9.92
CA TYR A 214 29.10 -13.03 -9.16
C TYR A 214 28.99 -13.64 -7.76
N ASP A 215 29.49 -14.88 -7.60
CA ASP A 215 29.65 -15.57 -6.32
C ASP A 215 30.67 -14.93 -5.38
N LYS A 216 31.52 -14.02 -5.85
CA LYS A 216 32.41 -13.24 -4.98
C LYS A 216 31.67 -12.14 -4.22
N ILE A 217 30.43 -11.83 -4.58
CA ILE A 217 29.60 -10.89 -3.83
C ILE A 217 29.26 -11.52 -2.48
N SER A 218 29.88 -11.00 -1.43
CA SER A 218 29.78 -11.54 -0.06
C SER A 218 29.04 -10.60 0.90
N LYS A 219 28.82 -9.34 0.50
CA LYS A 219 28.23 -8.30 1.35
C LYS A 219 26.96 -7.74 0.74
N LYS A 220 26.02 -7.36 1.61
CA LYS A 220 24.79 -6.65 1.22
C LYS A 220 24.60 -5.44 2.11
N GLU A 221 24.39 -4.29 1.49
CA GLU A 221 24.32 -3.00 2.18
C GLU A 221 23.11 -2.19 1.70
N LYS A 222 22.35 -1.63 2.65
CA LYS A 222 21.29 -0.68 2.32
C LYS A 222 21.90 0.70 2.15
N VAL A 223 21.61 1.35 1.02
CA VAL A 223 22.06 2.72 0.74
C VAL A 223 20.86 3.63 0.64
N GLU A 224 20.99 4.86 1.14
CA GLU A 224 19.96 5.87 0.96
C GLU A 224 19.88 6.31 -0.51
N SER A 225 18.65 6.45 -0.99
CA SER A 225 18.35 6.73 -2.40
C SER A 225 18.31 8.22 -2.74
N ARG A 226 18.26 9.11 -1.74
CA ARG A 226 18.23 10.56 -1.98
C ARG A 226 19.63 11.06 -2.31
N LEU A 227 19.75 11.73 -3.46
CA LEU A 227 20.80 12.72 -3.64
C LEU A 227 20.50 13.86 -2.67
N ALA A 228 21.43 14.16 -1.77
CA ALA A 228 21.40 15.37 -0.95
C ALA A 228 21.31 16.59 -1.87
N GLY A 229 20.09 17.08 -2.04
CA GLY A 229 19.69 18.08 -3.01
C GLY A 229 18.29 18.54 -2.63
N THR A 230 18.23 19.24 -1.51
CA THR A 230 17.08 19.96 -0.96
C THR A 230 16.30 20.68 -2.06
N GLN A 231 15.16 20.12 -2.42
CA GLN A 231 13.93 20.89 -2.37
C GLN A 231 13.05 20.18 -1.36
N GLU A 232 13.00 20.71 -0.13
CA GLU A 232 11.77 20.57 0.64
C GLU A 232 10.64 20.90 -0.35
N ALA A 233 9.77 19.94 -0.61
CA ALA A 233 8.53 20.25 -1.29
C ALA A 233 7.95 21.41 -0.50
N LYS A 234 7.92 22.62 -1.09
CA LYS A 234 7.20 23.74 -0.50
C LYS A 234 5.87 23.15 -0.10
N LYS A 235 5.56 23.11 1.20
CA LYS A 235 4.22 22.80 1.69
C LYS A 235 3.32 23.67 0.84
N LYS A 236 2.62 23.05 -0.11
CA LYS A 236 1.71 23.78 -0.97
C LYS A 236 0.69 24.34 0.01
N GLU A 237 0.58 25.67 0.09
CA GLU A 237 -0.43 26.27 0.96
C GLU A 237 -1.77 25.68 0.53
N LEU A 238 -2.38 24.94 1.46
CA LEU A 238 -3.69 24.34 1.25
C LEU A 238 -4.65 25.48 0.94
N THR A 239 -5.35 25.36 -0.19
CA THR A 239 -6.43 26.30 -0.48
C THR A 239 -7.54 26.12 0.57
N GLU A 240 -8.39 27.11 0.76
CA GLU A 240 -9.52 27.00 1.70
C GLU A 240 -10.47 25.85 1.35
N ASP A 241 -10.56 25.49 0.07
CA ASP A 241 -11.35 24.33 -0.37
C ASP A 241 -10.64 23.01 -0.03
N ASP A 242 -9.31 22.93 -0.16
CA ASP A 242 -8.54 21.75 0.26
C ASP A 242 -8.67 21.49 1.77
N LYS A 243 -8.69 22.56 2.59
CA LYS A 243 -8.90 22.46 4.04
C LYS A 243 -10.28 21.91 4.38
N LYS A 244 -11.35 22.41 3.74
CA LYS A 244 -12.72 21.90 3.93
C LYS A 244 -12.84 20.43 3.52
N VAL A 245 -12.20 20.03 2.43
CA VAL A 245 -12.20 18.62 1.98
C VAL A 245 -11.47 17.74 3.01
N LEU A 246 -10.33 18.20 3.54
CA LEU A 246 -9.61 17.50 4.60
C LEU A 246 -10.44 17.40 5.88
N GLU A 247 -11.15 18.45 6.27
CA GLU A 247 -12.07 18.43 7.42
C GLU A 247 -13.19 17.40 7.25
N ILE A 248 -13.84 17.36 6.07
CA ILE A 248 -14.90 16.37 5.75
C ILE A 248 -14.33 14.95 5.80
N ALA A 249 -13.15 14.72 5.21
CA ALA A 249 -12.50 13.41 5.21
C ALA A 249 -12.08 12.98 6.62
N ALA A 250 -11.50 13.90 7.39
CA ALA A 250 -11.11 13.68 8.79
C ALA A 250 -12.34 13.33 9.63
N GLN A 251 -13.46 14.04 9.43
CA GLN A 251 -14.73 13.76 10.09
C GLN A 251 -15.26 12.36 9.73
N GLY A 252 -15.27 11.99 8.45
CA GLY A 252 -15.69 10.66 8.01
C GLY A 252 -14.85 9.54 8.62
N MET A 253 -13.52 9.67 8.60
CA MET A 253 -12.61 8.70 9.19
C MET A 253 -12.80 8.58 10.71
N LEU A 254 -12.94 9.71 11.41
CA LEU A 254 -13.16 9.72 12.84
C LEU A 254 -14.50 9.05 13.20
N ILE A 255 -15.56 9.29 12.43
CA ILE A 255 -16.87 8.64 12.64
C ILE A 255 -16.76 7.11 12.51
N HIS A 256 -16.03 6.61 11.50
CA HIS A 256 -15.79 5.18 11.35
C HIS A 256 -14.98 4.58 12.51
N LYS A 257 -13.96 5.31 12.99
CA LYS A 257 -13.18 4.91 14.17
C LYS A 257 -14.05 4.85 15.42
N ILE A 258 -14.86 5.88 15.68
CA ILE A 258 -15.81 5.92 16.80
C ILE A 258 -16.77 4.73 16.71
N ALA A 259 -17.36 4.45 15.54
CA ALA A 259 -18.28 3.32 15.38
C ALA A 259 -17.62 1.98 15.71
N ARG A 260 -16.38 1.77 15.25
CA ARG A 260 -15.60 0.55 15.56
C ARG A 260 -15.28 0.45 17.05
N ALA A 261 -14.83 1.55 17.66
CA ALA A 261 -14.47 1.60 19.07
C ALA A 261 -15.70 1.40 19.97
N MET A 262 -16.87 1.96 19.60
CA MET A 262 -18.13 1.72 20.30
C MET A 262 -18.52 0.23 20.25
N ASN A 263 -18.43 -0.41 19.08
CA ASN A 263 -18.72 -1.85 18.94
C ASN A 263 -17.79 -2.70 19.81
N HIS A 264 -16.52 -2.33 19.91
CA HIS A 264 -15.57 -3.01 20.79
C HIS A 264 -15.91 -2.78 22.26
N TYR A 265 -16.17 -1.52 22.65
CA TYR A 265 -16.50 -1.13 24.01
C TYR A 265 -17.72 -1.87 24.56
N VAL A 266 -18.80 -2.01 23.77
CA VAL A 266 -20.01 -2.70 24.24
C VAL A 266 -19.80 -4.19 24.50
N VAL A 267 -18.87 -4.81 23.78
CA VAL A 267 -18.49 -6.23 23.95
C VAL A 267 -17.58 -6.41 25.17
N GLU A 268 -16.60 -5.53 25.36
CA GLU A 268 -15.67 -5.61 26.50
C GLU A 268 -16.29 -5.18 27.83
N HIS A 269 -17.26 -4.26 27.79
CA HIS A 269 -17.88 -3.67 28.98
C HIS A 269 -19.40 -3.95 29.05
N PRO A 270 -19.85 -5.21 28.96
CA PRO A 270 -21.28 -5.54 28.88
C PRO A 270 -22.03 -5.05 30.12
N LEU A 271 -23.27 -4.60 29.92
CA LEU A 271 -24.14 -4.22 31.04
C LEU A 271 -24.59 -5.47 31.81
N LYS A 272 -24.51 -5.40 33.14
CA LYS A 272 -25.09 -6.41 34.05
C LYS A 272 -26.39 -5.84 34.60
N LEU A 273 -27.54 -6.33 34.11
CA LEU A 273 -28.86 -5.83 34.49
C LEU A 273 -29.60 -6.82 35.41
N GLY A 274 -29.89 -6.41 36.66
CA GLY A 274 -30.90 -7.06 37.51
C GLY A 274 -32.33 -6.63 37.18
N SER A 275 -33.36 -7.28 37.74
CA SER A 275 -34.78 -7.02 37.43
C SER A 275 -35.21 -5.55 37.62
N ALA A 276 -34.85 -4.93 38.75
CA ALA A 276 -35.14 -3.53 39.03
C ALA A 276 -34.38 -2.56 38.11
N SER A 277 -33.24 -2.97 37.58
CA SER A 277 -32.42 -2.15 36.70
C SER A 277 -32.88 -2.14 35.24
N ARG A 278 -33.61 -3.18 34.80
CA ARG A 278 -34.17 -3.27 33.44
C ARG A 278 -35.17 -2.15 33.17
N SER A 279 -36.00 -1.78 34.14
CA SER A 279 -36.95 -0.66 34.03
C SER A 279 -36.22 0.68 33.85
N GLN A 280 -35.14 0.90 34.61
CA GLN A 280 -34.33 2.12 34.53
C GLN A 280 -33.55 2.20 33.21
N ALA A 281 -32.92 1.11 32.78
CA ALA A 281 -32.28 1.03 31.47
C ALA A 281 -33.27 1.28 30.32
N GLY A 282 -34.52 0.80 30.44
CA GLY A 282 -35.59 1.08 29.48
C GLY A 282 -35.95 2.57 29.41
N MET A 283 -36.02 3.26 30.56
CA MET A 283 -36.28 4.70 30.60
C MET A 283 -35.12 5.51 30.01
N VAL A 284 -33.87 5.14 30.35
CA VAL A 284 -32.67 5.77 29.75
C VAL A 284 -32.64 5.56 28.24
N LEU A 285 -32.98 4.36 27.76
CA LEU A 285 -33.10 4.08 26.32
C LEU A 285 -34.17 4.97 25.66
N ALA A 286 -35.32 5.16 26.30
CA ALA A 286 -36.36 6.06 25.79
C ALA A 286 -35.86 7.51 25.69
N MET A 287 -35.12 7.98 26.70
CA MET A 287 -34.47 9.30 26.68
C MET A 287 -33.42 9.39 25.56
N CYS A 288 -32.57 8.37 25.39
CA CYS A 288 -31.58 8.32 24.32
C CYS A 288 -32.23 8.46 22.94
N LYS A 289 -33.36 7.79 22.71
CA LYS A 289 -34.12 7.87 21.46
C LYS A 289 -34.80 9.24 21.29
N ALA A 290 -35.41 9.78 22.35
CA ALA A 290 -36.09 11.07 22.31
C ALA A 290 -35.13 12.24 22.01
N TYR A 291 -33.90 12.18 22.52
CA TYR A 291 -32.91 13.26 22.40
C TYR A 291 -31.80 12.95 21.40
N ARG A 292 -31.97 11.94 20.52
CA ARG A 292 -30.96 11.49 19.56
C ARG A 292 -30.48 12.60 18.62
N TYR A 293 -31.41 13.41 18.10
CA TYR A 293 -31.12 14.47 17.13
C TYR A 293 -30.88 15.83 17.79
N GLN A 294 -31.44 16.03 18.99
CA GLN A 294 -31.32 17.25 19.77
C GLN A 294 -31.04 16.88 21.22
N PRO A 295 -29.76 16.65 21.58
CA PRO A 295 -29.38 16.26 22.93
C PRO A 295 -29.76 17.33 23.96
N GLN A 296 -30.28 16.89 25.10
CA GLN A 296 -30.62 17.75 26.24
C GLN A 296 -29.90 17.25 27.49
N GLU A 297 -28.70 17.76 27.73
CA GLU A 297 -27.82 17.31 28.81
C GLU A 297 -28.44 17.46 30.20
N ASP A 298 -29.09 18.61 30.47
CA ASP A 298 -29.75 18.90 31.74
C ASP A 298 -30.83 17.87 32.11
N LYS A 299 -31.49 17.29 31.09
CA LYS A 299 -32.53 16.27 31.31
C LYS A 299 -31.94 14.93 31.73
N PHE A 300 -30.77 14.55 31.19
CA PHE A 300 -30.06 13.37 31.66
C PHE A 300 -29.54 13.56 33.08
N LYS A 301 -28.92 14.73 33.38
CA LYS A 301 -28.41 15.06 34.71
C LYS A 301 -29.52 15.05 35.78
N SER A 302 -30.60 15.79 35.55
CA SER A 302 -31.74 15.85 36.48
C SER A 302 -32.38 14.49 36.73
N TYR A 303 -32.48 13.65 35.69
CA TYR A 303 -32.96 12.29 35.83
C TYR A 303 -32.02 11.42 36.66
N PHE A 304 -30.72 11.44 36.37
CA PHE A 304 -29.72 10.65 37.09
C PHE A 304 -29.62 11.07 38.56
N GLU A 305 -29.58 12.37 38.86
CA GLU A 305 -29.58 12.89 40.22
C GLU A 305 -30.81 12.46 41.03
N HIS A 306 -31.99 12.50 40.41
CA HIS A 306 -33.22 12.06 41.06
C HIS A 306 -33.18 10.57 41.43
N ILE A 307 -32.65 9.71 40.56
CA ILE A 307 -32.52 8.28 40.83
C ILE A 307 -31.48 8.02 41.93
N LEU A 308 -30.32 8.69 41.88
CA LEU A 308 -29.26 8.54 42.88
C LEU A 308 -29.74 8.97 44.28
N LYS A 309 -30.40 10.12 44.40
CA LYS A 309 -30.99 10.59 45.68
C LYS A 309 -32.05 9.62 46.23
N LYS A 310 -32.81 8.97 45.35
CA LYS A 310 -33.84 7.99 45.75
C LYS A 310 -33.23 6.70 46.29
N GLU A 311 -32.08 6.28 45.76
CA GLU A 311 -31.35 5.11 46.26
C GLU A 311 -30.53 5.42 47.52
N GLU A 312 -29.95 6.62 47.67
CA GLU A 312 -29.27 7.03 48.93
C GLU A 312 -30.21 6.98 50.15
N ASN A 313 -31.48 7.31 49.95
CA ASN A 313 -32.51 7.23 50.99
C ASN A 313 -32.98 5.80 51.29
N ARG A 314 -32.58 4.79 50.50
CA ARG A 314 -32.95 3.37 50.65
C ARG A 314 -31.72 2.55 51.02
N LYS A 315 -31.50 2.28 52.31
CA LYS A 315 -30.32 1.60 52.89
C LYS A 315 -30.08 0.12 52.51
N THR A 316 -30.47 -0.39 51.34
CA THR A 316 -30.36 -1.83 51.03
C THR A 316 -30.18 -2.14 49.55
N HIS A 317 -28.94 -2.47 49.15
CA HIS A 317 -28.49 -3.63 48.35
C HIS A 317 -27.20 -3.30 47.55
N ASP A 318 -26.04 -3.64 48.11
CA ASP A 318 -24.73 -3.60 47.44
C ASP A 318 -24.51 -4.86 46.57
N GLY A 319 -25.37 -5.05 45.57
CA GLY A 319 -25.22 -6.13 44.58
C GLY A 319 -24.76 -5.58 43.23
N ALA A 320 -23.90 -6.32 42.52
CA ALA A 320 -23.56 -6.03 41.12
C ALA A 320 -24.84 -6.05 40.27
N GLY A 321 -25.29 -4.89 39.78
CA GLY A 321 -26.55 -4.72 39.04
C GLY A 321 -27.65 -3.92 39.77
N SER A 322 -27.31 -3.14 40.80
CA SER A 322 -28.22 -2.15 41.41
C SER A 322 -28.49 -0.96 40.48
N GLN A 323 -29.58 -0.21 40.71
CA GLN A 323 -29.93 0.92 39.83
C GLN A 323 -28.85 2.00 39.89
N LYS A 324 -28.31 2.28 41.08
CA LYS A 324 -27.19 3.20 41.32
C LYS A 324 -25.97 2.88 40.45
N GLN A 325 -25.49 1.63 40.45
CA GLN A 325 -24.29 1.27 39.67
C GLN A 325 -24.45 1.50 38.16
N ILE A 326 -25.65 1.25 37.62
CA ILE A 326 -25.92 1.43 36.19
C ILE A 326 -26.05 2.90 35.84
N ILE A 327 -26.74 3.69 36.68
CA ILE A 327 -26.84 5.13 36.50
C ILE A 327 -25.48 5.80 36.65
N GLU A 328 -24.66 5.41 37.63
CA GLU A 328 -23.27 5.87 37.80
C GLU A 328 -22.42 5.53 36.55
N LYS A 329 -22.58 4.33 35.98
CA LYS A 329 -21.89 3.94 34.75
C LYS A 329 -22.30 4.80 33.55
N PHE A 330 -23.60 5.08 33.38
CA PHE A 330 -24.09 5.95 32.31
C PHE A 330 -23.65 7.40 32.53
N GLN A 331 -23.70 7.89 33.77
CA GLN A 331 -23.24 9.22 34.13
C GLN A 331 -21.73 9.38 33.83
N THR A 332 -20.91 8.39 34.17
CA THR A 332 -19.48 8.37 33.85
C THR A 332 -19.23 8.49 32.34
N ILE A 333 -20.01 7.80 31.50
CA ILE A 333 -19.92 7.92 30.03
C ILE A 333 -20.31 9.33 29.55
N LEU A 334 -21.32 9.94 30.16
CA LEU A 334 -21.75 11.29 29.79
C LEU A 334 -20.73 12.35 30.22
N ASP A 335 -20.08 12.17 31.36
CA ASP A 335 -19.16 13.15 31.95
C ASP A 335 -17.75 13.09 31.33
N ASN A 336 -17.22 11.88 31.05
CA ASN A 336 -15.87 11.70 30.52
C ASN A 336 -15.72 12.18 29.07
N ASN A 337 -14.49 12.48 28.62
CA ASN A 337 -14.24 12.71 27.20
C ASN A 337 -14.64 11.46 26.38
N LEU A 338 -15.27 11.67 25.22
CA LEU A 338 -15.71 10.58 24.34
C LEU A 338 -14.54 9.70 23.88
N PHE A 339 -13.43 10.31 23.48
CA PHE A 339 -12.27 9.62 22.94
C PHE A 339 -11.56 8.82 24.03
N ASP A 340 -11.40 9.39 25.22
CA ASP A 340 -10.86 8.68 26.40
C ASP A 340 -11.72 7.47 26.77
N THR A 341 -13.06 7.66 26.77
CA THR A 341 -14.01 6.57 27.05
C THR A 341 -13.90 5.43 26.05
N LEU A 342 -13.61 5.75 24.78
CA LEU A 342 -13.49 4.78 23.69
C LEU A 342 -12.06 4.27 23.47
N GLY A 343 -11.07 4.73 24.23
CA GLY A 343 -9.66 4.35 24.07
C GLY A 343 -9.02 4.83 22.76
N ILE A 344 -9.50 5.94 22.20
CA ILE A 344 -8.95 6.54 20.97
C ILE A 344 -7.77 7.44 21.36
N MET A 345 -6.54 7.00 21.07
CA MET A 345 -5.29 7.66 21.52
C MET A 345 -4.69 8.65 20.49
N GLU A 346 -5.23 8.69 19.28
CA GLU A 346 -4.72 9.60 18.24
C GLU A 346 -5.04 11.06 18.57
N THR A 347 -4.08 11.95 18.30
CA THR A 347 -4.22 13.40 18.53
C THR A 347 -4.75 14.14 17.30
N GLU A 348 -4.55 13.60 16.10
CA GLU A 348 -4.96 14.20 14.83
C GLU A 348 -5.49 13.15 13.84
N CYS A 349 -6.35 13.60 12.92
CA CYS A 349 -6.83 12.82 11.79
C CYS A 349 -6.72 13.68 10.52
N CYS A 350 -5.99 13.21 9.52
CA CYS A 350 -5.70 13.96 8.29
C CYS A 350 -5.08 15.36 8.54
N GLY A 351 -4.30 15.51 9.63
CA GLY A 351 -3.69 16.78 10.03
C GLY A 351 -4.64 17.77 10.73
N VAL A 352 -5.88 17.36 11.03
CA VAL A 352 -6.84 18.12 11.84
C VAL A 352 -6.86 17.55 13.26
N PRO A 353 -6.73 18.37 14.32
CA PRO A 353 -6.83 17.90 15.70
C PRO A 353 -8.16 17.21 15.96
N ILE A 354 -8.14 15.99 16.53
CA ILE A 354 -9.36 15.19 16.73
C ILE A 354 -10.40 15.90 17.59
N GLU A 355 -9.95 16.72 18.54
CA GLU A 355 -10.81 17.52 19.40
C GLU A 355 -11.60 18.61 18.65
N GLU A 356 -11.12 19.04 17.48
CA GLU A 356 -11.74 20.10 16.67
C GLU A 356 -12.68 19.56 15.59
N ILE A 357 -12.56 18.27 15.24
CA ILE A 357 -13.34 17.63 14.16
C ILE A 357 -14.83 17.52 14.49
N LEU A 358 -15.16 17.21 15.75
CA LEU A 358 -16.55 17.06 16.20
C LEU A 358 -16.92 18.19 17.16
N SER A 359 -18.05 18.84 16.90
CA SER A 359 -18.64 19.79 17.85
C SER A 359 -18.97 19.11 19.18
N VAL A 360 -19.03 19.89 20.25
CA VAL A 360 -19.46 19.44 21.60
C VAL A 360 -20.80 18.70 21.52
N LYS A 361 -21.74 19.22 20.73
CA LYS A 361 -23.04 18.59 20.49
C LYS A 361 -22.91 17.21 19.84
N GLN A 362 -22.06 17.05 18.82
CA GLN A 362 -21.84 15.76 18.15
C GLN A 362 -21.17 14.75 19.08
N LYS A 363 -20.17 15.17 19.86
CA LYS A 363 -19.54 14.30 20.87
C LYS A 363 -20.57 13.77 21.85
N TYR A 364 -21.46 14.64 22.34
CA TYR A 364 -22.53 14.25 23.25
C TYR A 364 -23.55 13.29 22.61
N ILE A 365 -23.88 13.46 21.32
CA ILE A 365 -24.71 12.50 20.58
C ILE A 365 -24.07 11.11 20.55
N TYR A 366 -22.76 11.01 20.34
CA TYR A 366 -22.06 9.71 20.34
C TYR A 366 -22.01 9.07 21.73
N LYS A 367 -21.91 9.86 22.81
CA LYS A 367 -22.02 9.35 24.19
C LYS A 367 -23.40 8.74 24.46
N ILE A 368 -24.48 9.43 24.06
CA ILE A 368 -25.85 8.89 24.14
C ILE A 368 -25.99 7.63 23.29
N LYS A 369 -25.44 7.64 22.06
CA LYS A 369 -25.48 6.49 21.16
C LYS A 369 -24.76 5.28 21.76
N LEU A 370 -23.64 5.48 22.47
CA LEU A 370 -22.95 4.42 23.19
C LEU A 370 -23.83 3.80 24.27
N ILE A 371 -24.49 4.62 25.09
CA ILE A 371 -25.43 4.14 26.11
C ILE A 371 -26.57 3.34 25.47
N GLU A 372 -27.13 3.83 24.36
CA GLU A 372 -28.15 3.10 23.60
C GLU A 372 -27.63 1.74 23.11
N GLU A 373 -26.47 1.67 22.46
CA GLU A 373 -25.89 0.42 21.95
C GLU A 373 -25.59 -0.56 23.10
N MET A 374 -25.11 -0.09 24.26
CA MET A 374 -24.89 -0.93 25.43
C MET A 374 -26.19 -1.59 25.92
N ILE A 375 -27.29 -0.84 25.99
CA ILE A 375 -28.60 -1.36 26.42
C ILE A 375 -29.14 -2.34 25.37
N GLN A 376 -29.01 -2.01 24.09
CA GLN A 376 -29.44 -2.89 23.01
C GLN A 376 -28.64 -4.20 22.94
N TYR A 377 -27.32 -4.13 23.10
CA TYR A 377 -26.45 -5.30 23.13
C TYR A 377 -26.85 -6.24 24.26
N ARG A 378 -27.10 -5.72 25.47
CA ARG A 378 -27.58 -6.55 26.58
C ARG A 378 -28.95 -7.19 26.29
N ASN A 379 -29.88 -6.44 25.69
CA ASN A 379 -31.18 -6.99 25.30
C ASN A 379 -31.06 -8.11 24.24
N ARG A 380 -30.04 -8.08 23.37
CA ARG A 380 -29.75 -9.17 22.42
C ARG A 380 -29.20 -10.41 23.12
N LEU A 381 -28.28 -10.23 24.08
CA LEU A 381 -27.76 -11.34 24.89
C LEU A 381 -28.89 -12.05 25.67
N ASP A 382 -29.77 -11.30 26.32
CA ASP A 382 -30.93 -11.85 27.05
C ASP A 382 -31.88 -12.65 26.12
N LYS A 383 -32.02 -12.25 24.85
CA LYS A 383 -32.84 -13.00 23.88
C LYS A 383 -32.17 -14.30 23.43
N ASN A 384 -30.85 -14.29 23.24
CA ASN A 384 -30.09 -15.46 22.83
C ASN A 384 -29.97 -16.48 23.96
N GLU A 385 -29.83 -16.05 25.22
CA GLU A 385 -29.86 -16.94 26.40
C GLU A 385 -31.22 -17.61 26.61
N ASN A 386 -32.32 -16.95 26.23
CA ASN A 386 -33.68 -17.50 26.36
C ASN A 386 -34.16 -18.32 25.15
N ASN A 387 -33.31 -18.54 24.13
CA ASN A 387 -33.67 -19.34 22.96
C ASN A 387 -32.47 -20.19 22.45
N PRO A 388 -32.24 -21.40 23.01
CA PRO A 388 -31.04 -22.19 22.78
C PRO A 388 -30.97 -22.92 21.41
N GLU A 389 -32.01 -22.90 20.58
CA GLU A 389 -32.07 -23.66 19.31
C GLU A 389 -31.27 -23.07 18.12
N ARG A 390 -30.32 -22.15 18.35
CA ARG A 390 -29.54 -21.53 17.25
C ARG A 390 -28.02 -21.68 17.35
N SER A 391 -27.49 -22.42 18.32
CA SER A 391 -26.05 -22.63 18.48
C SER A 391 -25.53 -23.91 17.81
N GLY A 392 -26.17 -24.38 16.74
CA GLY A 392 -25.89 -25.69 16.13
C GLY A 392 -25.64 -25.70 14.62
N GLU A 393 -25.48 -24.55 13.96
CA GLU A 393 -25.20 -24.49 12.52
C GLU A 393 -24.19 -23.37 12.24
N GLU A 394 -22.92 -23.62 12.52
CA GLU A 394 -21.76 -22.94 11.89
C GLU A 394 -20.46 -23.64 12.35
N GLU A 395 -20.39 -24.95 12.10
CA GLU A 395 -19.12 -25.67 11.90
C GLU A 395 -19.32 -26.62 10.71
N GLU A 396 -19.15 -26.08 9.50
CA GLU A 396 -18.63 -26.77 8.32
C GLU A 396 -17.91 -25.78 7.39
#